data_AF-A0A7S2QNK8-F1
#
_entry.id   AF-A0A7S2QNK8-F1
#
_cell.length_a   1.000
_cell.length_b   1.000
_cell.length_c   1.000
_cell.angle_alpha   90.00
_cell.angle_beta   90.00
_cell.angle_gamma   90.00
#
_symmetry.space_group_name_H-M   'P 1'
#
loop_
_entity.id
_entity.type
_entity.pdbx_description
1 polymer ?
#
loop_
_entity_poly.entity_id
_entity_poly.type
_entity_poly.pdbx_seq_one_letter_code
_entity_poly.pdbx_strand_id
1 'polypeptide(L)'
;RRFAKADIEDLVNNQFKSAFLKERCAECGKPATKRYSKTMSFVVAQMLDAYWCNECGRVLCDACRYQHRCERLDQQKERNKHLTKEQLAAQLAEAESLKNAAEEERKASARAAAAAAERERLIRKDKRAVLAKKAKSVEDFLQQFTRDTDATQARGPRVRDELLEMYTRAKRIALTLYNEYEHPTTTDLAEEDWQAVKDIYERARELTGMFVMTEEGRPLDMRN
;
A
#
# COMPACT_ATOMS: atom_id res chain seq x y z
N ARG A 1 30.28 -23.53 -25.58
CA ARG A 1 29.30 -22.45 -25.40
C ARG A 1 28.70 -22.60 -24.00
N ARG A 2 28.55 -21.52 -23.24
CA ARG A 2 27.92 -21.54 -21.91
C ARG A 2 26.56 -20.86 -22.04
N PHE A 3 25.54 -21.46 -21.46
CA PHE A 3 24.18 -20.96 -21.49
C PHE A 3 23.69 -20.71 -20.06
N ALA A 4 22.97 -19.61 -19.87
CA ALA A 4 22.16 -19.45 -18.67
C ALA A 4 20.92 -20.35 -18.76
N LYS A 5 20.27 -20.61 -17.62
CA LYS A 5 19.06 -21.44 -17.56
C LYS A 5 17.97 -20.93 -18.50
N ALA A 6 17.73 -19.61 -18.47
CA ALA A 6 16.74 -18.94 -19.31
C ALA A 6 17.04 -19.11 -20.81
N ASP A 7 18.31 -18.97 -21.22
CA ASP A 7 18.70 -19.10 -22.63
C ASP A 7 18.44 -20.51 -23.19
N ILE A 8 18.64 -21.54 -22.35
CA ILE A 8 18.40 -22.93 -22.75
C ILE A 8 16.91 -23.27 -22.76
N GLU A 9 16.13 -22.75 -21.80
CA GLU A 9 14.68 -22.88 -21.81
C GLU A 9 14.08 -22.24 -23.08
N ASP A 10 14.57 -21.06 -23.46
CA ASP A 10 14.17 -20.38 -24.69
C ASP A 10 14.59 -21.14 -25.95
N LEU A 11 15.79 -21.72 -25.96
CA LEU A 11 16.27 -22.57 -27.08
C LEU A 11 15.42 -23.84 -27.23
N VAL A 12 15.00 -24.46 -26.13
CA VAL A 12 14.15 -25.65 -26.16
C VAL A 12 12.72 -25.32 -26.56
N ASN A 13 12.17 -24.20 -26.07
CA ASN A 13 10.78 -23.83 -26.33
C ASN A 13 10.58 -23.26 -27.73
N ASN A 14 11.48 -22.39 -28.20
CA ASN A 14 11.30 -21.63 -29.44
C ASN A 14 12.14 -22.17 -30.62
N GLN A 15 13.28 -22.83 -30.36
CA GLN A 15 14.24 -23.22 -31.41
C GLN A 15 14.73 -24.67 -31.28
N PHE A 16 13.82 -25.58 -30.91
CA PHE A 16 14.14 -26.98 -30.59
C PHE A 16 14.87 -27.72 -31.72
N LYS A 17 14.27 -27.75 -32.92
CA LYS A 17 14.79 -28.48 -34.08
C LYS A 17 15.89 -27.75 -34.83
N SER A 18 15.88 -26.43 -34.79
CA SER A 18 16.80 -25.58 -35.55
C SER A 18 18.13 -25.35 -34.84
N ALA A 19 18.12 -25.16 -33.52
CA ALA A 19 19.27 -24.79 -32.70
C ALA A 19 19.59 -25.84 -31.62
N PHE A 20 18.65 -26.18 -30.74
CA PHE A 20 18.92 -27.04 -29.57
C PHE A 20 19.38 -28.45 -29.94
N LEU A 21 18.79 -29.07 -30.98
CA LEU A 21 19.20 -30.39 -31.50
C LEU A 21 20.56 -30.41 -32.21
N LYS A 22 21.08 -29.24 -32.59
CA LYS A 22 22.40 -29.06 -33.23
C LYS A 22 23.49 -28.68 -32.24
N GLU A 23 23.13 -28.37 -31.00
CA GLU A 23 24.10 -28.06 -29.96
C GLU A 23 24.99 -29.27 -29.66
N ARG A 24 26.30 -29.00 -29.60
CA ARG A 24 27.33 -30.02 -29.43
C ARG A 24 27.64 -30.19 -27.96
N CYS A 25 27.83 -31.44 -27.54
CA CYS A 25 28.33 -31.77 -26.22
C CYS A 25 29.69 -31.09 -26.02
N ALA A 26 29.83 -30.38 -24.89
CA ALA A 26 31.05 -29.65 -24.58
C ALA A 26 32.27 -30.57 -24.35
N GLU A 27 32.07 -31.85 -24.03
CA GLU A 27 33.14 -32.82 -23.75
C GLU A 27 33.53 -33.66 -24.98
N CYS A 28 32.56 -34.14 -25.76
CA CYS A 28 32.83 -35.06 -26.86
C CYS A 28 32.56 -34.49 -28.26
N GLY A 29 32.05 -33.26 -28.37
CA GLY A 29 31.78 -32.58 -29.64
C GLY A 29 30.66 -33.20 -30.50
N LYS A 30 30.08 -34.32 -30.08
CA LYS A 30 28.92 -34.98 -30.71
C LYS A 30 27.64 -34.21 -30.41
N PRO A 31 26.60 -34.28 -31.27
CA PRO A 31 25.31 -33.65 -31.00
C PRO A 31 24.72 -34.21 -29.70
N ALA A 32 24.50 -33.33 -28.72
CA ALA A 32 24.22 -33.73 -27.35
C ALA A 32 22.83 -34.39 -27.21
N THR A 33 21.88 -33.97 -28.03
CA THR A 33 20.44 -34.23 -27.85
C THR A 33 19.82 -35.01 -29.02
N LYS A 34 20.65 -35.60 -29.90
CA LYS A 34 20.19 -36.32 -31.13
C LYS A 34 19.13 -37.40 -30.87
N ARG A 35 19.18 -38.05 -29.70
CA ARG A 35 18.22 -39.07 -29.26
C ARG A 35 16.81 -38.52 -29.06
N TYR A 36 16.68 -37.23 -28.74
CA TYR A 36 15.43 -36.53 -28.49
C TYR A 36 14.83 -35.86 -29.73
N SER A 37 15.37 -36.14 -30.92
CA SER A 37 14.87 -35.61 -32.19
C SER A 37 13.40 -35.96 -32.49
N LYS A 38 12.91 -37.06 -31.91
CA LYS A 38 11.52 -37.53 -32.03
C LYS A 38 10.65 -37.18 -30.81
N THR A 39 11.22 -36.57 -29.78
CA THR A 39 10.52 -36.23 -28.53
C THR A 39 9.94 -34.81 -28.63
N MET A 40 8.78 -34.56 -28.00
CA MET A 40 8.20 -33.22 -27.93
C MET A 40 9.10 -32.28 -27.11
N SER A 41 9.21 -31.01 -27.52
CA SER A 41 10.06 -30.00 -26.87
C SER A 41 9.73 -29.82 -25.39
N PHE A 42 8.45 -29.85 -25.02
CA PHE A 42 7.99 -29.72 -23.64
C PHE A 42 8.54 -30.81 -22.69
N VAL A 43 8.66 -32.06 -23.17
CA VAL A 43 9.24 -33.15 -22.38
C VAL A 43 10.73 -32.91 -22.15
N VAL A 44 11.42 -32.35 -23.15
CA VAL A 44 12.83 -32.00 -23.04
C VAL A 44 13.06 -30.80 -22.14
N ALA A 45 12.12 -29.84 -22.10
CA ALA A 45 12.13 -28.72 -21.16
C ALA A 45 12.06 -29.19 -19.69
N GLN A 46 11.23 -30.20 -19.40
CA GLN A 46 11.18 -30.80 -18.06
C GLN A 46 12.43 -31.62 -17.70
N MET A 47 13.15 -32.10 -18.70
CA MET A 47 14.39 -32.86 -18.53
C MET A 47 15.64 -32.01 -18.75
N LEU A 48 15.56 -30.67 -18.70
CA LEU A 48 16.70 -29.79 -18.96
C LEU A 48 17.92 -30.08 -18.09
N ASP A 49 17.69 -30.38 -16.81
CA ASP A 49 18.73 -30.78 -15.85
C ASP A 49 19.45 -32.09 -16.24
N ALA A 50 18.94 -32.82 -17.25
CA ALA A 50 19.57 -34.03 -17.78
C ALA A 50 20.65 -33.76 -18.84
N TYR A 51 20.57 -32.64 -19.56
CA TYR A 51 21.45 -32.34 -20.69
C TYR A 51 22.27 -31.07 -20.47
N TRP A 52 21.99 -30.35 -19.38
CA TRP A 52 22.65 -29.12 -19.01
C TRP A 52 23.17 -29.20 -17.58
N CYS A 53 24.35 -28.63 -17.37
CA CYS A 53 24.98 -28.54 -16.06
C CYS A 53 24.69 -27.17 -15.44
N ASN A 54 23.91 -27.15 -14.36
CA ASN A 54 23.37 -25.92 -13.75
C ASN A 54 24.46 -24.97 -13.24
N GLU A 55 25.62 -25.53 -12.89
CA GLU A 55 26.72 -24.76 -12.31
C GLU A 55 27.67 -24.23 -13.39
N CYS A 56 27.94 -25.02 -14.43
CA CYS A 56 28.91 -24.69 -15.48
C CYS A 56 28.29 -24.13 -16.76
N GLY A 57 26.98 -24.25 -16.93
CA GLY A 57 26.24 -23.75 -18.07
C GLY A 57 26.45 -24.54 -19.37
N ARG A 58 27.09 -25.72 -19.31
CA ARG A 58 27.49 -26.51 -20.49
C ARG A 58 26.42 -27.54 -20.84
N VAL A 59 26.17 -27.73 -22.13
CA VAL A 59 25.31 -28.80 -22.66
C VAL A 59 26.15 -30.08 -22.83
N LEU A 60 25.65 -31.19 -22.31
CA LEU A 60 26.31 -32.49 -22.26
C LEU A 60 25.41 -33.55 -22.90
N CYS A 61 26.02 -34.54 -23.55
CA CYS A 61 25.28 -35.74 -23.96
C CYS A 61 25.12 -36.70 -22.78
N ASP A 62 24.13 -37.60 -22.84
CA ASP A 62 23.85 -38.59 -21.80
C ASP A 62 25.11 -39.37 -21.33
N ALA A 63 25.99 -39.72 -22.26
CA ALA A 63 27.22 -40.46 -21.96
C ALA A 63 28.27 -39.62 -21.23
N CYS A 64 28.41 -38.34 -21.59
CA CYS A 64 29.38 -37.43 -20.97
C CYS A 64 28.85 -36.78 -19.70
N ARG A 65 27.54 -36.82 -19.44
CA ARG A 65 26.92 -36.25 -18.23
C ARG A 65 27.52 -36.82 -16.96
N TYR A 66 27.57 -38.15 -16.86
CA TYR A 66 28.03 -38.84 -15.65
C TYR A 66 29.54 -38.77 -15.45
N GLN A 67 30.29 -38.45 -16.50
CA GLN A 67 31.75 -38.30 -16.46
C GLN A 67 32.19 -36.84 -16.40
N HIS A 68 31.26 -35.89 -16.54
CA HIS A 68 31.58 -34.48 -16.53
C HIS A 68 31.99 -34.04 -15.12
N ARG A 69 33.24 -33.61 -15.01
CA ARG A 69 33.73 -32.93 -13.82
C ARG A 69 33.52 -31.43 -14.02
N CYS A 70 32.57 -30.86 -13.27
CA CYS A 70 32.28 -29.44 -13.34
C CYS A 70 33.48 -28.65 -12.78
N GLU A 71 34.27 -28.03 -13.65
CA GLU A 71 35.40 -27.16 -13.28
C GLU A 71 34.99 -26.10 -12.25
N ARG A 72 33.74 -25.62 -12.30
CA ARG A 72 33.20 -24.65 -11.33
C ARG A 72 33.01 -25.26 -9.95
N LEU A 73 32.53 -26.51 -9.87
CA LEU A 73 32.47 -27.25 -8.60
C LEU A 73 33.85 -27.59 -8.08
N ASP A 74 34.79 -27.94 -8.95
CA ASP A 74 36.16 -28.23 -8.51
C ASP A 74 36.84 -26.96 -8.00
N GLN A 75 36.70 -25.83 -8.69
CA GLN A 75 37.16 -24.52 -8.21
C GLN A 75 36.47 -24.12 -6.91
N GLN A 76 35.18 -24.40 -6.75
CA GLN A 76 34.44 -24.11 -5.53
C GLN A 76 34.89 -25.03 -4.38
N LYS A 77 35.15 -26.31 -4.65
CA LYS A 77 35.72 -27.27 -3.70
C LYS A 77 37.15 -26.90 -3.31
N GLU A 78 37.96 -26.40 -4.23
CA GLU A 78 39.31 -25.89 -3.94
C GLU A 78 39.27 -24.61 -3.10
N ARG A 79 38.40 -23.65 -3.44
CA ARG A 79 38.18 -22.46 -2.60
C ARG A 79 37.67 -22.84 -1.21
N ASN A 80 36.76 -23.80 -1.13
CA ASN A 80 36.21 -24.30 0.14
C ASN A 80 37.20 -25.18 0.93
N LYS A 81 38.20 -25.80 0.30
CA LYS A 81 39.29 -26.52 1.00
C LYS A 81 40.15 -25.59 1.85
N HIS A 82 40.24 -24.31 1.48
CA HIS A 82 41.03 -23.31 2.21
C HIS A 82 40.22 -22.55 3.27
N LEU A 83 38.88 -22.68 3.26
CA LEU A 83 38.01 -22.16 4.31
C LEU A 83 37.90 -23.17 5.44
N THR A 84 38.32 -22.79 6.65
CA THR A 84 38.07 -23.64 7.81
C THR A 84 36.56 -23.63 8.12
N LYS A 85 36.06 -24.75 8.64
CA LYS A 85 34.63 -24.90 9.04
C LYS A 85 34.18 -23.78 9.99
N GLU A 86 35.11 -23.29 10.82
CA GLU A 86 34.90 -22.19 11.76
C GLU A 86 34.77 -20.83 11.08
N GLN A 87 35.57 -20.55 10.04
CA GLN A 87 35.48 -19.31 9.28
C GLN A 87 34.16 -19.21 8.49
N LEU A 88 33.69 -20.33 7.93
CA LEU A 88 32.40 -20.37 7.23
C LEU A 88 31.22 -20.20 8.21
N ALA A 89 31.31 -20.80 9.40
CA ALA A 89 30.31 -20.63 10.45
C ALA A 89 30.26 -19.18 10.97
N ALA A 90 31.43 -18.54 11.14
CA ALA A 90 31.52 -17.13 11.55
C ALA A 90 30.90 -16.19 10.52
N GLN A 91 31.16 -16.40 9.23
CA GLN A 91 30.56 -15.60 8.15
C GLN A 91 29.04 -15.77 8.06
N LEU A 92 28.52 -16.98 8.29
CA LEU A 92 27.08 -17.22 8.31
C LEU A 92 26.41 -16.55 9.51
N ALA A 93 27.04 -16.60 10.69
CA ALA A 93 26.55 -15.94 11.90
C ALA A 93 26.54 -14.41 11.78
N GLU A 94 27.57 -13.82 11.15
CA GLU A 94 27.62 -12.39 10.85
C GLU A 94 26.58 -11.98 9.81
N ALA A 95 26.39 -12.78 8.75
CA ALA A 95 25.34 -12.52 7.78
C ALA A 95 23.93 -12.65 8.38
N GLU A 96 23.74 -13.57 9.33
CA GLU A 96 22.49 -13.75 10.06
C GLU A 96 22.22 -12.58 11.02
N SER A 97 23.25 -12.09 11.74
CA SER A 97 23.10 -10.94 12.62
C SER A 97 22.76 -9.66 11.85
N LEU A 98 23.38 -9.45 10.68
CA LEU A 98 23.05 -8.33 9.78
C LEU A 98 21.63 -8.43 9.22
N LYS A 99 21.18 -9.64 8.85
CA LYS A 99 19.81 -9.87 8.40
C LYS A 99 18.80 -9.61 9.51
N ASN A 100 19.07 -10.09 10.72
CA ASN A 100 18.21 -9.88 11.88
C ASN A 100 18.15 -8.38 12.24
N ALA A 101 19.28 -7.68 12.20
CA ALA A 101 19.32 -6.23 12.42
C ALA A 101 18.50 -5.47 11.36
N ALA A 102 18.66 -5.81 10.08
CA ALA A 102 17.87 -5.21 9.00
C ALA A 102 16.38 -5.54 9.10
N GLU A 103 16.02 -6.75 9.53
CA GLU A 103 14.63 -7.14 9.76
C GLU A 103 14.01 -6.38 10.94
N GLU A 104 14.75 -6.21 12.04
CA GLU A 104 14.29 -5.42 13.18
C GLU A 104 14.15 -3.93 12.83
N GLU A 105 15.05 -3.37 12.02
CA GLU A 105 14.91 -2.01 11.52
C GLU A 105 13.66 -1.85 10.62
N ARG A 106 13.41 -2.82 9.74
CA ARG A 106 12.17 -2.85 8.93
C ARG A 106 10.92 -2.97 9.80
N LYS A 107 10.93 -3.81 10.83
CA LYS A 107 9.82 -3.92 11.79
C LYS A 107 9.63 -2.63 12.58
N ALA A 108 10.72 -1.99 13.01
CA ALA A 108 10.67 -0.71 13.72
C ALA A 108 10.08 0.40 12.84
N SER A 109 10.51 0.50 11.58
CA SER A 109 9.95 1.44 10.59
C SER A 109 8.46 1.15 10.33
N ALA A 110 8.08 -0.11 10.16
CA ALA A 110 6.67 -0.51 9.99
C ALA A 110 5.81 -0.14 11.21
N ARG A 111 6.31 -0.36 12.44
CA ARG A 111 5.63 0.06 13.68
C ARG A 111 5.50 1.58 13.76
N ALA A 112 6.54 2.32 13.40
CA ALA A 112 6.52 3.78 13.38
C ALA A 112 5.51 4.33 12.36
N ALA A 113 5.45 3.73 11.16
CA ALA A 113 4.48 4.07 10.12
C ALA A 113 3.04 3.77 10.56
N ALA A 114 2.80 2.61 11.19
CA ALA A 114 1.49 2.26 11.74
C ALA A 114 1.06 3.22 12.86
N ALA A 115 1.97 3.59 13.76
CA ALA A 115 1.71 4.57 14.82
C ALA A 115 1.45 5.98 14.25
N ALA A 116 2.12 6.37 13.16
CA ALA A 116 1.85 7.63 12.48
C ALA A 116 0.45 7.63 11.82
N ALA A 117 0.07 6.55 11.14
CA ALA A 117 -1.25 6.40 10.53
C ALA A 117 -2.38 6.45 11.56
N GLU A 118 -2.21 5.78 12.72
CA GLU A 118 -3.22 5.82 13.79
C GLU A 118 -3.34 7.23 14.41
N ARG A 119 -2.21 7.94 14.60
CA ARG A 119 -2.25 9.35 15.04
C ARG A 119 -3.01 10.23 14.07
N GLU A 120 -2.77 10.07 12.77
CA GLU A 120 -3.45 10.83 11.75
C GLU A 120 -4.95 10.53 11.71
N ARG A 121 -5.34 9.27 11.90
CA ARG A 121 -6.74 8.85 12.04
C ARG A 121 -7.42 9.49 13.25
N LEU A 122 -6.75 9.53 14.40
CA LEU A 122 -7.27 10.20 15.60
C LEU A 122 -7.44 11.70 15.36
N ILE A 123 -6.46 12.38 14.75
CA ILE A 123 -6.57 13.80 14.39
C ILE A 123 -7.76 14.06 13.46
N ARG A 124 -7.98 13.20 12.45
CA ARG A 124 -9.15 13.32 11.56
C ARG A 124 -10.47 13.15 12.33
N LYS A 125 -10.53 12.16 13.24
CA LYS A 125 -11.71 11.93 14.08
C LYS A 125 -12.01 13.13 14.99
N ASP A 126 -10.99 13.67 15.64
CA ASP A 126 -11.14 14.83 16.53
C ASP A 126 -11.60 16.06 15.75
N LYS A 127 -11.04 16.31 14.56
CA LYS A 127 -11.51 17.38 13.66
C LYS A 127 -13.00 17.22 13.32
N ARG A 128 -13.44 16.02 12.93
CA ARG A 128 -14.86 15.76 12.63
C ARG A 128 -15.76 15.96 13.84
N ALA A 129 -15.31 15.54 15.02
CA ALA A 129 -16.03 15.74 16.27
C ALA A 129 -16.23 17.24 16.57
N VAL A 130 -15.18 18.05 16.39
CA VAL A 130 -15.24 19.51 16.58
C VAL A 130 -16.23 20.14 15.60
N LEU A 131 -16.15 19.79 14.31
CA LEU A 131 -17.07 20.31 13.30
C LEU A 131 -18.53 19.96 13.59
N ALA A 132 -18.81 18.71 13.94
CA ALA A 132 -20.15 18.25 14.28
C ALA A 132 -20.71 19.01 15.49
N LYS A 133 -19.90 19.19 16.55
CA LYS A 133 -20.30 19.97 17.74
C LYS A 133 -20.59 21.42 17.40
N LYS A 134 -19.72 22.09 16.62
CA LYS A 134 -19.93 23.48 16.22
C LYS A 134 -21.19 23.64 15.35
N ALA A 135 -21.41 22.74 14.39
CA ALA A 135 -22.62 22.75 13.57
C ALA A 135 -23.89 22.55 14.41
N LYS A 136 -23.82 21.68 15.43
CA LYS A 136 -24.91 21.49 16.38
C LYS A 136 -25.21 22.75 17.20
N SER A 137 -24.18 23.48 17.66
CA SER A 137 -24.38 24.76 18.35
C SER A 137 -25.06 25.81 17.46
N VAL A 138 -24.74 25.86 16.16
CA VAL A 138 -25.42 26.75 15.19
C VAL A 138 -26.88 26.32 14.98
N GLU A 139 -27.14 25.01 14.85
CA GLU A 139 -28.51 24.49 14.77
C GLU A 139 -29.33 24.87 16.01
N ASP A 140 -28.81 24.62 17.21
CA ASP A 140 -29.51 24.87 18.47
C ASP A 140 -29.80 26.37 18.67
N PHE A 141 -28.88 27.23 18.27
CA PHE A 141 -29.09 28.68 18.24
C PHE A 141 -30.24 29.07 17.31
N LEU A 142 -30.24 28.59 16.07
CA LEU A 142 -31.34 28.85 15.12
C LEU A 142 -32.66 28.26 15.62
N GLN A 143 -32.62 27.10 16.28
CA GLN A 143 -33.79 26.48 16.89
C GLN A 143 -34.37 27.35 18.01
N GLN A 144 -33.53 27.96 18.83
CA GLN A 144 -33.96 28.85 19.90
C GLN A 144 -34.71 30.07 19.35
N PHE A 145 -34.18 30.70 18.29
CA PHE A 145 -34.85 31.84 17.65
C PHE A 145 -36.14 31.47 16.95
N THR A 146 -36.15 30.35 16.23
CA THR A 146 -37.37 29.93 15.51
C THR A 146 -38.51 29.50 16.45
N ARG A 147 -38.20 29.15 17.71
CA ARG A 147 -39.21 28.86 18.75
C ARG A 147 -39.72 30.09 19.49
N ASP A 148 -38.94 31.18 19.53
CA ASP A 148 -39.35 32.43 20.16
C ASP A 148 -40.27 33.22 19.21
N THR A 149 -41.56 32.90 19.25
CA THR A 149 -42.57 33.50 18.35
C THR A 149 -42.70 35.01 18.53
N ASP A 150 -42.46 35.52 19.72
CA ASP A 150 -42.70 36.93 20.06
C ASP A 150 -41.54 37.81 19.56
N ALA A 151 -40.30 37.41 19.82
CA ALA A 151 -39.12 38.07 19.26
C ALA A 151 -39.08 37.96 17.73
N THR A 152 -39.60 36.87 17.18
CA THR A 152 -39.60 36.62 15.75
C THR A 152 -40.71 37.38 15.02
N GLN A 153 -41.88 37.58 15.65
CA GLN A 153 -42.91 38.48 15.13
C GLN A 153 -42.44 39.93 15.09
N ALA A 154 -41.67 40.38 16.10
CA ALA A 154 -41.12 41.73 16.15
C ALA A 154 -40.11 42.05 15.03
N ARG A 155 -39.44 41.03 14.47
CA ARG A 155 -38.42 41.17 13.39
C ARG A 155 -39.02 41.17 11.98
N GLY A 156 -40.33 40.93 11.86
CA GLY A 156 -41.04 40.90 10.59
C GLY A 156 -41.00 39.54 9.88
N PRO A 157 -42.02 39.26 9.04
CA PRO A 157 -42.25 37.91 8.48
C PRO A 157 -41.12 37.43 7.56
N ARG A 158 -40.44 38.33 6.84
CA ARG A 158 -39.32 37.96 5.96
C ARG A 158 -38.12 37.39 6.73
N VAL A 159 -37.74 38.03 7.85
CA VAL A 159 -36.61 37.59 8.68
C VAL A 159 -36.93 36.25 9.35
N ARG A 160 -38.17 36.06 9.78
CA ARG A 160 -38.65 34.78 10.31
C ARG A 160 -38.49 33.65 9.29
N ASP A 161 -39.00 33.86 8.08
CA ASP A 161 -39.03 32.82 7.06
C ASP A 161 -37.60 32.45 6.64
N GLU A 162 -36.69 33.43 6.56
CA GLU A 162 -35.26 33.21 6.30
C GLU A 162 -34.57 32.45 7.44
N LEU A 163 -34.84 32.77 8.71
CA LEU A 163 -34.31 32.03 9.86
C LEU A 163 -34.81 30.58 9.91
N LEU A 164 -36.07 30.34 9.53
CA LEU A 164 -36.64 28.98 9.43
C LEU A 164 -35.97 28.18 8.31
N GLU A 165 -35.76 28.78 7.14
CA GLU A 165 -35.05 28.13 6.04
C GLU A 165 -33.62 27.77 6.46
N MET A 166 -32.89 28.70 7.07
CA MET A 166 -31.56 28.46 7.61
C MET A 166 -31.55 27.37 8.68
N TYR A 167 -32.53 27.33 9.60
CA TYR A 167 -32.64 26.25 10.59
C TYR A 167 -32.76 24.88 9.93
N THR A 168 -33.64 24.74 8.93
CA THR A 168 -33.81 23.45 8.24
C THR A 168 -32.56 23.00 7.52
N ARG A 169 -31.82 23.93 6.91
CA ARG A 169 -30.55 23.67 6.24
C ARG A 169 -29.44 23.33 7.23
N ALA A 170 -29.29 24.11 8.31
CA ALA A 170 -28.31 23.88 9.37
C ALA A 170 -28.52 22.52 10.05
N LYS A 171 -29.78 22.16 10.34
CA LYS A 171 -30.12 20.86 10.92
C LYS A 171 -29.71 19.69 10.03
N ARG A 172 -29.94 19.81 8.71
CA ARG A 172 -29.51 18.78 7.76
C ARG A 172 -27.99 18.62 7.77
N ILE A 173 -27.27 19.74 7.70
CA ILE A 173 -25.80 19.73 7.67
C ILE A 173 -25.21 19.23 8.99
N ALA A 174 -25.75 19.65 10.13
CA ALA A 174 -25.32 19.20 11.45
C ALA A 174 -25.47 17.67 11.59
N LEU A 175 -26.58 17.12 11.09
CA LEU A 175 -26.80 15.67 11.06
C LEU A 175 -25.81 14.96 10.12
N THR A 176 -25.54 15.50 8.93
CA THR A 176 -24.52 14.97 8.01
C THR A 176 -23.15 14.93 8.66
N LEU A 177 -22.71 16.03 9.29
CA LEU A 177 -21.41 16.13 9.95
C LEU A 177 -21.31 15.19 11.16
N TYR A 178 -22.41 15.00 11.91
CA TYR A 178 -22.48 14.04 13.00
C TYR A 178 -22.37 12.60 12.51
N ASN A 179 -23.08 12.26 11.42
CA ASN A 179 -22.99 10.95 10.80
C ASN A 179 -21.59 10.67 10.24
N GLU A 180 -20.93 11.65 9.61
CA GLU A 180 -19.54 11.50 9.13
C GLU A 180 -18.52 11.39 10.26
N TYR A 181 -18.85 11.89 11.46
CA TYR A 181 -18.06 11.71 12.67
C TYR A 181 -18.21 10.29 13.24
N GLU A 182 -19.44 9.78 13.40
CA GLU A 182 -19.70 8.44 13.93
C GLU A 182 -19.36 7.33 12.93
N HIS A 183 -19.66 7.57 11.66
CA HIS A 183 -19.56 6.64 10.55
C HIS A 183 -18.90 7.32 9.33
N PRO A 184 -17.56 7.44 9.33
CA PRO A 184 -16.81 7.97 8.19
C PRO A 184 -17.13 7.27 6.88
N THR A 185 -17.82 7.94 5.95
CA THR A 185 -18.01 7.41 4.59
C THR A 185 -17.06 8.07 3.59
N THR A 186 -16.68 9.32 3.87
CA THR A 186 -15.73 10.09 3.06
C THR A 186 -14.32 10.05 3.65
N THR A 187 -13.29 10.11 2.78
CA THR A 187 -11.88 10.18 3.21
C THR A 187 -11.51 11.59 3.68
N ASP A 188 -12.10 12.60 3.06
CA ASP A 188 -11.83 14.00 3.36
C ASP A 188 -12.76 14.55 4.44
N LEU A 189 -12.47 15.77 4.92
CA LEU A 189 -13.41 16.52 5.75
C LEU A 189 -14.50 17.07 4.83
N ALA A 190 -15.75 17.09 5.30
CA ALA A 190 -16.87 17.70 4.56
C ALA A 190 -16.73 19.24 4.59
N GLU A 191 -15.77 19.76 3.83
CA GLU A 191 -15.37 21.16 3.83
C GLU A 191 -16.44 22.06 3.21
N GLU A 192 -17.18 21.57 2.21
CA GLU A 192 -18.35 22.23 1.63
C GLU A 192 -19.49 22.38 2.66
N ASP A 193 -19.81 21.29 3.37
CA ASP A 193 -20.81 21.30 4.43
C ASP A 193 -20.41 22.27 5.54
N TRP A 194 -19.13 22.25 5.95
CA TRP A 194 -18.63 23.18 6.95
C TRP A 194 -18.69 24.64 6.49
N GLN A 195 -18.35 24.92 5.24
CA GLN A 195 -18.47 26.27 4.67
C GLN A 195 -19.94 26.72 4.67
N ALA A 196 -20.88 25.85 4.33
CA ALA A 196 -22.29 26.17 4.40
C ALA A 196 -22.76 26.49 5.83
N VAL A 197 -22.21 25.83 6.87
CA VAL A 197 -22.50 26.19 8.28
C VAL A 197 -21.95 27.58 8.62
N LYS A 198 -20.77 27.95 8.12
CA LYS A 198 -20.21 29.30 8.32
C LYS A 198 -21.10 30.37 7.69
N ASP A 199 -21.51 30.16 6.44
CA ASP A 199 -22.36 31.10 5.71
C ASP A 199 -23.71 31.28 6.43
N ILE A 200 -24.29 30.17 6.92
CA ILE A 200 -25.52 30.21 7.74
C ILE A 200 -25.29 30.98 9.05
N TYR A 201 -24.18 30.75 9.74
CA TYR A 201 -23.87 31.44 11.00
C TYR A 201 -23.66 32.94 10.81
N GLU A 202 -22.90 33.33 9.78
CA GLU A 202 -22.68 34.75 9.45
C GLU A 202 -23.99 35.45 9.12
N ARG A 203 -24.84 34.81 8.29
CA ARG A 203 -26.14 35.36 7.93
C ARG A 203 -27.09 35.43 9.13
N ALA A 204 -27.12 34.41 9.97
CA ALA A 204 -27.89 34.41 11.21
C ALA A 204 -27.43 35.52 12.17
N ARG A 205 -26.11 35.77 12.25
CA ARG A 205 -25.55 36.87 13.05
C ARG A 205 -25.99 38.23 12.53
N GLU A 206 -26.01 38.44 11.21
CA GLU A 206 -26.51 39.69 10.60
C GLU A 206 -27.99 39.94 10.93
N LEU A 207 -28.82 38.90 10.86
CA LEU A 207 -30.26 39.02 11.08
C LEU A 207 -30.64 39.16 12.57
N THR A 208 -29.90 38.51 13.46
CA THR A 208 -30.21 38.48 14.89
C THR A 208 -29.42 39.50 15.72
N GLY A 209 -28.26 39.95 15.23
CA GLY A 209 -27.31 40.78 15.97
C GLY A 209 -26.64 40.06 17.16
N MET A 210 -26.80 38.75 17.28
CA MET A 210 -26.37 37.96 18.44
C MET A 210 -25.34 36.90 18.04
N PHE A 211 -24.51 36.50 18.99
CA PHE A 211 -23.48 35.48 18.81
C PHE A 211 -23.93 34.16 19.42
N VAL A 212 -23.55 33.04 18.79
CA VAL A 212 -23.65 31.74 19.44
C VAL A 212 -22.59 31.71 20.54
N MET A 213 -22.99 31.34 21.75
CA MET A 213 -22.06 31.19 22.87
C MET A 213 -21.72 29.72 23.07
N THR A 214 -20.45 29.41 23.33
CA THR A 214 -20.03 28.07 23.74
C THR A 214 -20.47 27.79 25.19
N GLU A 215 -20.39 26.53 25.61
CA GLU A 215 -20.62 26.12 27.01
C GLU A 215 -19.71 26.86 28.01
N GLU A 216 -18.55 27.34 27.54
CA GLU A 216 -17.58 28.12 28.32
C GLU A 216 -17.88 29.63 28.34
N GLY A 217 -18.99 30.08 27.74
CA GLY A 217 -19.38 31.48 27.72
C GLY A 217 -18.53 32.36 26.79
N ARG A 218 -17.87 31.77 25.79
CA ARG A 218 -17.13 32.52 24.75
C ARG A 218 -17.93 32.53 23.44
N PRO A 219 -17.79 33.56 22.59
CA PRO A 219 -18.36 33.51 21.24
C PRO A 219 -17.83 32.30 20.47
N LEU A 220 -18.72 31.61 19.75
CA LEU A 220 -18.38 30.46 18.93
C LEU A 220 -17.36 30.86 17.85
N ASP A 221 -16.18 30.25 17.91
CA ASP A 221 -15.16 30.41 16.88
C ASP A 221 -15.41 29.45 15.72
N MET A 222 -15.69 30.00 14.53
CA MET A 222 -15.92 29.25 13.30
C MET A 222 -14.63 28.95 12.52
N ARG A 223 -13.45 29.29 13.07
CA ARG A 223 -12.16 28.89 12.51
C ARG A 223 -11.86 27.42 12.81
N ASN A 224 -11.13 26.77 11.91
CA ASN A 224 -10.71 25.36 12.02
C ASN A 224 -9.59 25.16 13.03
#